data_AF-A0A183D9Q4-F1
#
_entry.id   AF-A0A183D9Q4-F1
#
_cell.length_a   1.000
_cell.length_b   1.000
_cell.length_c   1.000
_cell.angle_alpha   90.00
_cell.angle_beta   90.00
_cell.angle_gamma   90.00
#
_symmetry.space_group_name_H-M   'P 1'
#
loop_
_entity.id
_entity.type
_entity.pdbx_description
1 polymer ?
#
loop_
_entity_poly.entity_id
_entity_poly.type
_entity_poly.pdbx_seq_one_letter_code
_entity_poly.pdbx_strand_id
1 'polypeptide(L)'
;MEAVNALNKLSTRVSNTHLENILSNESSALRAVSFSLFGELGQRVGGCDAYREQLLINIVSIVLHLNDEEEQMCARCLLSVSVLLNSDTLSSLIRRDLKSNEQCHDYHQFLKEFSVSLFA
;
A
#
# COMPACT_ATOMS: atom_id res chain seq x y z
N MET A 1 13.33 -11.27 12.24
CA MET A 1 13.72 -10.90 13.62
C MET A 1 14.41 -9.53 13.68
N GLU A 2 15.19 -9.13 12.67
CA GLU A 2 15.88 -7.82 12.65
C GLU A 2 14.98 -6.61 12.37
N ALA A 3 13.99 -6.72 11.48
CA ALA A 3 13.05 -5.63 11.20
C ALA A 3 12.13 -5.29 12.39
N VAL A 4 11.68 -6.31 13.12
CA VAL A 4 10.93 -6.15 14.38
C VAL A 4 11.81 -5.53 15.46
N ASN A 5 13.11 -5.88 15.48
CA ASN A 5 14.07 -5.23 16.37
C ASN A 5 14.36 -3.78 15.98
N ALA A 6 14.35 -3.43 14.69
CA ALA A 6 14.47 -2.06 14.22
C ALA A 6 13.25 -1.22 14.62
N LEU A 7 12.04 -1.77 14.44
CA LEU A 7 10.78 -1.13 14.83
C LEU A 7 10.65 -0.99 16.36
N ASN A 8 11.04 -2.00 17.15
CA ASN A 8 11.09 -1.90 18.62
C ASN A 8 12.14 -0.87 19.11
N LYS A 9 13.30 -0.78 18.43
CA LYS A 9 14.31 0.25 18.74
C LYS A 9 13.83 1.67 18.43
N LEU A 10 12.98 1.84 17.42
CA LEU A 10 12.36 3.13 17.11
C LEU A 10 11.24 3.47 18.11
N SER A 11 10.40 2.49 18.46
CA SER A 11 9.32 2.64 19.44
C SER A 11 9.81 2.99 20.85
N THR A 12 11.00 2.52 21.25
CA THR A 12 11.60 2.79 22.57
C THR A 12 12.35 4.12 22.66
N ARG A 13 12.56 4.82 21.53
CA ARG A 13 13.39 6.04 21.46
C ARG A 13 12.60 7.31 21.17
N VAL A 14 11.31 7.20 20.86
CA VAL A 14 10.49 8.31 20.40
C VAL A 14 9.22 8.35 21.25
N SER A 15 8.92 9.49 21.87
CA SER A 15 7.68 9.65 22.65
C SER A 15 6.45 9.47 21.74
N ASN A 16 5.35 8.91 22.27
CA ASN A 16 4.13 8.66 21.49
C ASN A 16 3.62 9.92 20.76
N THR A 17 3.78 11.10 21.36
CA THR A 17 3.48 12.40 20.72
C THR A 17 4.39 12.76 19.54
N HIS A 18 5.64 12.27 19.51
CA HIS A 18 6.50 12.41 18.35
C HIS A 18 6.20 11.37 17.27
N LEU A 19 5.78 10.15 17.64
CA LEU A 19 5.28 9.17 16.66
C LEU A 19 3.96 9.66 16.03
N GLU A 20 3.05 10.21 16.81
CA GLU A 20 1.82 10.85 16.31
C GLU A 20 2.13 12.06 15.42
N ASN A 21 3.12 12.89 15.77
CA ASN A 21 3.57 13.99 14.92
C ASN A 21 4.32 13.54 13.66
N ILE A 22 5.03 12.41 13.69
CA ILE A 22 5.66 11.80 12.51
C ILE A 22 4.56 11.28 11.59
N LEU A 23 3.58 10.55 12.14
CA LEU A 23 2.43 9.99 11.40
C LEU A 23 1.47 11.06 10.86
N SER A 24 1.37 12.21 11.54
CA SER A 24 0.51 13.34 11.13
C SER A 24 1.22 14.39 10.25
N ASN A 25 2.56 14.47 10.30
CA ASN A 25 3.39 15.27 9.40
C ASN A 25 4.19 14.37 8.42
N GLU A 26 3.71 13.16 8.08
CA GLU A 26 4.48 12.29 7.19
C GLU A 26 4.71 13.04 5.88
N SER A 27 5.97 13.37 5.60
CA SER A 27 6.33 13.82 4.27
C SER A 27 5.90 12.73 3.31
N SER A 28 5.36 13.16 2.16
CA SER A 28 5.06 12.27 1.04
C SER A 28 6.14 11.19 0.94
N ALA A 29 7.42 11.59 0.90
CA ALA A 29 8.56 10.68 0.81
C ALA A 29 8.55 9.48 1.79
N LEU A 30 8.14 9.65 3.05
CA LEU A 30 8.08 8.53 4.01
C LEU A 30 6.97 7.54 3.66
N ARG A 31 5.85 8.05 3.14
CA ARG A 31 4.72 7.26 2.68
C ARG A 31 5.07 6.44 1.43
N ALA A 32 5.73 7.04 0.44
CA ALA A 32 6.28 6.34 -0.73
C ALA A 32 7.14 5.15 -0.31
N VAL A 33 8.10 5.42 0.57
CA VAL A 33 9.04 4.40 1.05
C VAL A 33 8.28 3.29 1.79
N SER A 34 7.29 3.65 2.60
CA SER A 34 6.46 2.69 3.33
C SER A 34 5.64 1.80 2.39
N PHE A 35 4.99 2.37 1.37
CA PHE A 35 4.25 1.58 0.39
C PHE A 35 5.15 0.72 -0.49
N SER A 36 6.33 1.22 -0.89
CA SER A 36 7.32 0.42 -1.60
C SER A 36 7.77 -0.78 -0.76
N LEU A 37 8.11 -0.56 0.51
CA LEU A 37 8.48 -1.63 1.44
C LEU A 37 7.33 -2.61 1.64
N PHE A 38 6.10 -2.11 1.78
CA PHE A 38 4.90 -2.93 1.95
C PHE A 38 4.69 -3.86 0.76
N GLY A 39 4.79 -3.35 -0.47
CA GLY A 39 4.68 -4.15 -1.69
C GLY A 39 5.78 -5.20 -1.83
N GLU A 40 7.03 -4.83 -1.54
CA GLU A 40 8.16 -5.78 -1.51
C GLU A 40 7.97 -6.88 -0.47
N LEU A 41 7.46 -6.52 0.72
CA LEU A 41 7.20 -7.48 1.78
C LEU A 41 6.17 -8.51 1.29
N GLY A 42 5.09 -8.07 0.65
CA GLY A 42 4.07 -8.94 0.06
C GLY A 42 4.64 -9.95 -0.93
N GLN A 43 5.54 -9.50 -1.81
CA GLN A 43 6.24 -10.37 -2.76
C GLN A 43 7.11 -11.43 -2.07
N ARG A 44 7.72 -11.10 -0.91
CA ARG A 44 8.58 -12.03 -0.16
C ARG A 44 7.80 -12.99 0.73
N VAL A 45 6.75 -12.53 1.40
CA VAL A 45 5.95 -13.35 2.33
C VAL A 45 4.84 -14.12 1.63
N GLY A 46 4.48 -13.72 0.41
CA GLY A 46 3.47 -14.38 -0.42
C GLY A 46 2.08 -14.37 0.23
N GLY A 47 1.35 -15.48 0.07
CA GLY A 47 -0.02 -15.66 0.57
C GLY A 47 -0.14 -15.84 2.08
N CYS A 48 0.80 -15.31 2.89
CA CYS A 48 0.73 -15.35 4.34
C CYS A 48 -0.53 -14.61 4.84
N ASP A 49 -1.38 -15.29 5.60
CA ASP A 49 -2.68 -14.73 6.05
C ASP A 49 -2.52 -13.47 6.88
N ALA A 50 -1.50 -13.39 7.74
CA ALA A 50 -1.23 -12.18 8.54
C ALA A 50 -0.90 -10.97 7.66
N TYR A 51 -0.15 -11.17 6.57
CA TYR A 51 0.12 -10.10 5.63
C TYR A 51 -1.14 -9.74 4.82
N ARG A 52 -1.92 -10.74 4.41
CA ARG A 52 -3.17 -10.52 3.66
C ARG A 52 -4.21 -9.75 4.46
N GLU A 53 -4.33 -10.02 5.76
CA GLU A 53 -5.17 -9.23 6.67
C GLU A 53 -4.71 -7.77 6.71
N GLN A 54 -3.40 -7.53 6.88
CA GLN A 54 -2.85 -6.17 6.86
C GLN A 54 -3.01 -5.50 5.49
N LEU A 55 -2.90 -6.24 4.39
CA LEU A 55 -3.15 -5.73 3.05
C LEU A 55 -4.59 -5.22 2.93
N LEU A 56 -5.57 -6.00 3.37
CA LEU A 56 -6.99 -5.59 3.32
C LEU A 56 -7.28 -4.40 4.23
N ILE A 57 -6.67 -4.33 5.42
CA ILE A 57 -6.79 -3.17 6.32
C ILE A 57 -6.27 -1.89 5.65
N ASN A 58 -5.15 -1.99 4.93
CA ASN A 58 -4.46 -0.82 4.37
C ASN A 58 -4.84 -0.51 2.91
N ILE A 59 -5.60 -1.38 2.23
CA ILE A 59 -5.83 -1.29 0.79
C ILE A 59 -6.51 0.03 0.40
N VAL A 60 -7.46 0.51 1.20
CA VAL A 60 -8.16 1.77 0.97
C VAL A 60 -7.18 2.93 1.05
N SER A 61 -6.27 2.93 2.03
CA SER A 61 -5.24 3.95 2.15
C SER A 61 -4.32 3.96 0.93
N ILE A 62 -3.84 2.80 0.48
CA ILE A 62 -2.96 2.71 -0.70
C ILE A 62 -3.67 3.27 -1.95
N VAL A 63 -4.94 2.93 -2.15
CA VAL A 63 -5.73 3.40 -3.30
C VAL A 63 -5.97 4.91 -3.24
N LEU A 64 -6.32 5.47 -2.08
CA LEU A 64 -6.56 6.91 -1.95
C LEU A 64 -5.33 7.75 -2.33
N HIS A 65 -4.14 7.24 -2.00
CA HIS A 65 -2.87 7.89 -2.30
C HIS A 65 -2.37 7.67 -3.75
N LEU A 66 -3.15 7.00 -4.61
CA LEU A 66 -2.87 7.00 -6.05
C LEU A 66 -3.12 8.37 -6.69
N ASN A 67 -3.88 9.25 -6.06
CA ASN A 67 -4.17 10.58 -6.62
C ASN A 67 -3.25 11.68 -6.05
N ASP A 68 -2.17 11.30 -5.37
CA ASP A 68 -1.22 12.20 -4.75
C ASP A 68 0.11 12.26 -5.53
N GLU A 69 1.03 13.14 -5.11
CA GLU A 69 2.35 13.34 -5.72
C GLU A 69 3.19 12.05 -5.86
N GLU A 70 2.86 11.00 -5.11
CA GLU A 70 3.59 9.74 -5.06
C GLU A 70 2.85 8.55 -5.63
N GLU A 71 1.89 8.83 -6.50
CA GLU A 71 1.10 7.86 -7.23
C GLU A 71 1.89 6.65 -7.73
N GLN A 72 3.10 6.87 -8.27
CA GLN A 72 3.94 5.79 -8.81
C GLN A 72 4.28 4.72 -7.77
N MET A 73 4.49 5.10 -6.50
CA MET A 73 4.84 4.15 -5.44
C MET A 73 3.61 3.37 -4.98
N CYS A 74 2.46 4.03 -4.90
CA CYS A 74 1.17 3.40 -4.64
C CYS A 74 0.81 2.41 -5.75
N ALA A 75 1.00 2.78 -7.02
CA ALA A 75 0.76 1.93 -8.17
C ALA A 75 1.68 0.70 -8.17
N ARG A 76 2.98 0.89 -7.91
CA ARG A 76 3.93 -0.21 -7.76
C ARG A 76 3.57 -1.15 -6.61
N CYS A 77 3.16 -0.59 -5.47
CA CYS A 77 2.67 -1.39 -4.33
C CYS A 77 1.47 -2.25 -4.75
N LEU A 78 0.42 -1.64 -5.32
CA LEU A 78 -0.79 -2.35 -5.76
C LEU A 78 -0.49 -3.43 -6.81
N LEU A 79 0.35 -3.13 -7.81
CA LEU A 79 0.76 -4.11 -8.80
C LEU A 79 1.44 -5.31 -8.15
N SER A 80 2.33 -5.05 -7.19
CA SER A 80 3.07 -6.08 -6.45
C SER A 80 2.15 -6.93 -5.58
N VAL A 81 1.12 -6.36 -4.96
CA VAL A 81 0.26 -7.11 -4.02
C VAL A 81 -1.04 -7.61 -4.67
N SER A 82 -1.30 -7.27 -5.93
CA SER A 82 -2.55 -7.60 -6.65
C SER A 82 -2.94 -9.08 -6.56
N VAL A 83 -1.98 -9.98 -6.71
CA VAL A 83 -2.19 -11.44 -6.65
C VAL A 83 -2.57 -11.94 -5.25
N LEU A 84 -2.32 -11.15 -4.21
CA LEU A 84 -2.56 -11.51 -2.81
C LEU A 84 -3.97 -11.12 -2.33
N LEU A 85 -4.72 -10.38 -3.15
CA LEU A 85 -6.09 -9.95 -2.88
C LEU A 85 -7.12 -11.09 -3.02
N ASN A 86 -6.71 -12.28 -3.48
CA ASN A 86 -7.59 -13.43 -3.74
C ASN A 86 -8.83 -13.10 -4.60
N SER A 87 -8.68 -12.15 -5.52
CA SER A 87 -9.72 -11.75 -6.45
C SER A 87 -9.10 -11.52 -7.82
N ASP A 88 -9.41 -12.41 -8.76
CA ASP A 88 -8.95 -12.29 -10.16
C ASP A 88 -9.47 -11.00 -10.80
N THR A 89 -10.67 -10.56 -10.41
CA THR A 89 -11.28 -9.30 -10.83
C THR A 89 -10.44 -8.11 -10.39
N LEU A 90 -10.11 -8.01 -9.09
CA LEU A 90 -9.26 -6.92 -8.57
C LEU A 90 -7.86 -6.98 -9.18
N SER A 91 -7.27 -8.17 -9.28
CA SER A 91 -5.97 -8.38 -9.91
C SER A 91 -5.94 -7.89 -11.37
N SER A 92 -6.99 -8.18 -12.13
CA SER A 92 -7.09 -7.77 -13.53
C SER A 92 -7.32 -6.28 -13.66
N LEU A 93 -8.19 -5.70 -12.83
CA LEU A 93 -8.45 -4.26 -12.76
C LEU A 93 -7.16 -3.47 -12.47
N ILE A 94 -6.41 -3.86 -11.44
CA ILE A 94 -5.13 -3.23 -11.07
C ILE A 94 -4.14 -3.27 -12.25
N ARG A 95 -3.96 -4.42 -12.89
CA ARG A 95 -2.99 -4.56 -14.01
C ARG A 95 -3.43 -3.84 -15.28
N ARG A 96 -4.74 -3.70 -15.49
CA ARG A 96 -5.30 -2.98 -16.64
C ARG A 96 -5.00 -1.49 -16.51
N ASP A 97 -5.30 -0.90 -15.36
CA ASP A 97 -5.38 0.54 -15.19
C ASP A 97 -4.14 1.17 -14.54
N LEU A 98 -3.31 0.38 -13.85
CA LEU A 98 -2.06 0.85 -13.24
C LEU A 98 -0.86 0.29 -13.99
N LYS A 99 0.15 1.15 -14.20
CA LYS A 99 1.48 0.77 -14.72
C LYS A 99 2.57 1.33 -13.82
N SER A 100 3.69 0.62 -13.70
CA SER A 100 4.74 0.96 -12.72
C SER A 100 5.43 2.30 -12.95
N ASN A 101 5.28 2.90 -14.13
CA ASN A 101 5.96 4.14 -14.56
C ASN A 101 5.02 5.13 -15.25
N GLU A 102 3.71 4.92 -15.18
CA GLU A 102 2.72 5.80 -15.80
C GLU A 102 1.69 6.22 -14.77
N GLN A 103 1.10 7.38 -15.01
CA GLN A 103 -0.02 7.84 -14.22
C GLN A 103 -1.25 6.99 -14.53
N CYS A 104 -2.07 6.72 -13.51
CA CYS A 104 -3.41 6.21 -13.63
C CYS A 104 -4.23 7.20 -14.47
N HIS A 105 -4.53 6.79 -15.70
CA HIS A 105 -5.17 7.65 -16.69
C HIS A 105 -6.56 8.14 -16.23
N ASP A 106 -7.31 7.31 -15.51
CA ASP A 106 -8.63 7.66 -14.98
C ASP A 106 -8.80 7.11 -13.56
N TYR A 107 -8.21 7.82 -12.59
CA TYR A 107 -8.28 7.46 -11.18
C TYR A 107 -9.72 7.35 -10.65
N HIS A 108 -10.63 8.21 -11.12
CA HIS A 108 -12.02 8.20 -10.65
C HIS A 108 -12.77 6.95 -11.10
N GLN A 109 -12.62 6.58 -12.38
CA GLN A 109 -13.22 5.35 -12.90
C GLN A 109 -12.57 4.11 -12.27
N PHE A 110 -11.25 4.11 -12.08
CA PHE A 110 -10.53 3.06 -11.36
C PHE A 110 -11.09 2.88 -9.94
N LEU A 111 -11.21 3.96 -9.16
CA LEU A 111 -11.70 3.92 -7.78
C LEU A 111 -13.13 3.36 -7.70
N LYS A 112 -13.99 3.71 -8.66
CA LYS A 112 -15.37 3.22 -8.74
C LYS A 112 -15.40 1.71 -8.98
N GLU A 113 -14.67 1.22 -9.98
CA GLU A 113 -14.60 -0.22 -10.29
C GLU A 113 -13.91 -1.01 -9.16
N PHE A 114 -12.88 -0.43 -8.56
CA PHE A 114 -12.14 -1.02 -7.44
C PHE A 114 -13.05 -1.21 -6.23
N SER A 115 -13.81 -0.16 -5.88
CA SER A 115 -14.75 -0.19 -4.75
C SER A 115 -15.83 -1.25 -4.94
N VAL A 116 -16.40 -1.37 -6.15
CA VAL A 116 -17.39 -2.43 -6.45
C VAL A 116 -16.77 -3.82 -6.33
N SER A 117 -15.54 -3.99 -6.82
CA SER A 117 -14.85 -5.29 -6.85
C SER A 117 -14.32 -5.72 -5.48
N LEU A 118 -14.07 -4.78 -4.56
CA LEU A 118 -13.58 -5.06 -3.21
C LEU A 118 -14.65 -5.63 -2.29
N PHE A 119 -15.91 -5.25 -2.51
CA PHE A 119 -17.06 -5.69 -1.70
C PHE A 119 -17.95 -6.73 -2.41
N ALA A 120 -17.49 -7.28 -3.53
CA ALA A 120 -18.19 -8.29 -4.32
C ALA A 120 -17.94 -9.72 -3.84
#